data_AF-A0A974NW57-F1
#
_entry.id   AF-A0A974NW57-F1
#
_cell.length_a   1.000
_cell.length_b   1.000
_cell.length_c   1.000
_cell.angle_alpha   90.00
_cell.angle_beta   90.00
_cell.angle_gamma   90.00
#
_symmetry.space_group_name_H-M   'P 1'
#
loop_
_entity.id
_entity.type
_entity.pdbx_description
1 polymer ?
#
loop_
_entity_poly.entity_id
_entity_poly.type
_entity_poly.pdbx_seq_one_letter_code
_entity_poly.pdbx_strand_id
1 'polypeptide(L)'
;MTSPAPLAVVLVSGGLDSMVSAARAREDGFRVLALSIDYNQRHQVELAAARRIATMLGAERHIVLPLDLSAFGGSALTADIDVPKDGIGTEDGGGIPVTYVPARNTIFLSLALGWGEAMGARDLYIGVNALDYSGYPDCRPEFIAEFEKLAELATKAGVEGHPFKIHAPLQDMTKADIVREAARLGLDAGVSWSCYDPAPGSVHCGQCDSCRLRSKGFEDAGLPDPTVYAA
;
A
#
# COMPACT_ATOMS: atom_id res chain seq x y z
N MET A 1 18.29 -21.30 -23.18
CA MET A 1 17.42 -21.23 -21.99
C MET A 1 17.40 -19.78 -21.56
N THR A 2 16.24 -19.11 -21.64
CA THR A 2 16.08 -17.75 -21.12
C THR A 2 16.23 -17.79 -19.60
N SER A 3 17.03 -16.89 -19.02
CA SER A 3 17.12 -16.74 -17.57
C SER A 3 15.72 -16.54 -16.99
N PRO A 4 15.41 -17.11 -15.80
CA PRO A 4 14.14 -16.85 -15.15
C PRO A 4 13.97 -15.33 -14.95
N ALA A 5 12.72 -14.87 -15.04
CA ALA A 5 12.37 -13.48 -14.76
C ALA A 5 12.90 -13.04 -13.36
N PRO A 6 13.26 -11.76 -13.19
CA PRO A 6 13.73 -11.24 -11.90
C PRO A 6 12.63 -11.29 -10.84
N LEU A 7 13.03 -11.36 -9.57
CA LEU A 7 12.12 -11.28 -8.42
C LEU A 7 11.95 -9.83 -7.99
N ALA A 8 10.72 -9.47 -7.61
CA ALA A 8 10.42 -8.23 -6.92
C ALA A 8 9.68 -8.49 -5.61
N VAL A 9 10.06 -7.79 -4.54
CA VAL A 9 9.27 -7.75 -3.30
C VAL A 9 8.23 -6.65 -3.43
N VAL A 10 6.97 -6.99 -3.21
CA VAL A 10 5.86 -6.07 -3.36
C VAL A 10 5.12 -5.92 -2.03
N LEU A 11 4.97 -4.70 -1.55
CA LEU A 11 4.15 -4.40 -0.37
C LEU A 11 2.66 -4.46 -0.75
N VAL A 12 1.93 -5.41 -0.16
CA VAL A 12 0.51 -5.67 -0.41
C VAL A 12 -0.29 -5.49 0.88
N SER A 13 -1.10 -4.43 0.98
CA SER A 13 -1.94 -4.15 2.17
C SER A 13 -3.36 -4.68 2.04
N GLY A 14 -3.79 -5.04 0.83
CA GLY A 14 -5.18 -5.42 0.54
C GLY A 14 -6.01 -4.26 -0.04
N GLY A 15 -5.49 -3.04 -0.01
CA GLY A 15 -6.12 -1.87 -0.63
C GLY A 15 -5.92 -1.79 -2.14
N LEU A 16 -6.76 -0.97 -2.79
CA LEU A 16 -6.76 -0.73 -4.24
C LEU A 16 -5.36 -0.37 -4.77
N ASP A 17 -4.72 0.62 -4.17
CA ASP A 17 -3.41 1.11 -4.58
C ASP A 17 -2.34 -0.01 -4.53
N SER A 18 -2.28 -0.77 -3.43
CA SER A 18 -1.35 -1.88 -3.30
C SER A 18 -1.64 -3.01 -4.31
N MET A 19 -2.91 -3.23 -4.66
CA MET A 19 -3.32 -4.19 -5.68
C MET A 19 -2.85 -3.76 -7.07
N VAL A 20 -3.04 -2.49 -7.42
CA VAL A 20 -2.58 -1.94 -8.71
C VAL A 20 -1.05 -1.96 -8.78
N SER A 21 -0.35 -1.53 -7.73
CA SER A 21 1.12 -1.58 -7.67
C SER A 21 1.66 -3.00 -7.84
N ALA A 22 1.02 -4.00 -7.24
CA ALA A 22 1.40 -5.40 -7.41
C ALA A 22 1.12 -5.94 -8.82
N ALA A 23 0.03 -5.49 -9.46
CA ALA A 23 -0.25 -5.83 -10.85
C ALA A 23 0.74 -5.16 -11.83
N ARG A 24 1.16 -3.92 -11.55
CA ARG A 24 2.23 -3.23 -12.29
C ARG A 24 3.54 -4.04 -12.25
N ALA A 25 3.96 -4.51 -11.08
CA ALA A 25 5.15 -5.35 -10.96
C ALA A 25 5.10 -6.59 -11.88
N ARG A 26 3.93 -7.21 -12.03
CA ARG A 26 3.76 -8.34 -12.96
C ARG A 26 3.81 -7.94 -14.42
N GLU A 27 3.14 -6.83 -14.78
CA GLU A 27 3.17 -6.30 -16.14
C GLU A 27 4.60 -5.92 -16.56
N ASP A 28 5.38 -5.39 -15.62
CA ASP A 28 6.79 -5.05 -15.80
C ASP A 28 7.70 -6.30 -15.91
N GLY A 29 7.15 -7.51 -15.75
CA GLY A 29 7.82 -8.79 -15.98
C GLY A 29 8.43 -9.45 -14.76
N PHE A 30 8.10 -9.00 -13.54
CA PHE A 30 8.64 -9.56 -12.30
C PHE A 30 7.86 -10.77 -11.78
N ARG A 31 8.60 -11.69 -11.15
CA ARG A 31 8.07 -12.73 -10.26
C ARG A 31 7.83 -12.11 -8.89
N VAL A 32 6.59 -12.17 -8.41
CA VAL A 32 6.16 -11.41 -7.23
C VAL A 32 6.39 -12.19 -5.92
N LEU A 33 7.09 -11.54 -5.00
CA LEU A 33 7.16 -11.89 -3.58
C LEU A 33 6.29 -10.89 -2.80
N ALA A 34 5.09 -11.29 -2.39
CA ALA A 34 4.14 -10.41 -1.71
C ALA A 34 4.47 -10.32 -0.21
N LEU A 35 4.58 -9.11 0.32
CA LEU A 35 4.76 -8.83 1.75
C LEU A 35 3.55 -8.02 2.26
N SER A 36 2.83 -8.58 3.21
CA SER A 36 1.80 -7.89 3.99
C SER A 36 2.27 -7.79 5.43
N ILE A 37 1.98 -6.67 6.09
CA ILE A 37 2.33 -6.47 7.50
C ILE A 37 1.03 -6.47 8.31
N ASP A 38 0.93 -7.39 9.26
CA ASP A 38 -0.07 -7.36 10.32
C ASP A 38 0.51 -6.55 11.47
N TYR A 39 0.21 -5.24 11.46
CA TYR A 39 0.74 -4.31 12.44
C TYR A 39 -0.21 -4.06 13.61
N ASN A 40 -1.13 -5.01 13.85
CA ASN A 40 -2.23 -4.89 14.79
C ASN A 40 -3.14 -3.69 14.47
N GLN A 41 -3.39 -3.48 13.18
CA GLN A 41 -4.38 -2.53 12.70
C GLN A 41 -5.78 -2.92 13.23
N ARG A 42 -6.60 -1.89 13.45
CA ARG A 42 -7.95 -2.00 14.04
C ARG A 42 -8.82 -3.15 13.49
N HIS A 43 -8.71 -3.47 12.20
CA HIS A 43 -9.48 -4.56 11.59
C HIS A 43 -8.65 -5.47 10.69
N GLN A 44 -8.92 -6.78 10.79
CA GLN A 44 -8.20 -7.84 10.07
C GLN A 44 -8.78 -8.12 8.66
N VAL A 45 -9.85 -7.41 8.26
CA VAL A 45 -10.54 -7.59 6.96
C VAL A 45 -9.60 -7.26 5.79
N GLU A 46 -8.72 -6.26 5.95
CA GLU A 46 -7.74 -5.90 4.95
C GLU A 46 -6.70 -7.00 4.71
N LEU A 47 -6.27 -7.74 5.73
CA LEU A 47 -5.35 -8.87 5.55
C LEU A 47 -5.98 -10.04 4.79
N ALA A 48 -7.30 -10.23 4.95
CA ALA A 48 -8.03 -11.18 4.10
C ALA A 48 -8.05 -10.72 2.64
N ALA A 49 -8.24 -9.43 2.39
CA ALA A 49 -8.11 -8.85 1.05
C ALA A 49 -6.70 -8.99 0.48
N ALA A 50 -5.66 -8.73 1.29
CA ALA A 50 -4.26 -8.88 0.89
C ALA A 50 -3.93 -10.31 0.43
N ARG A 51 -4.41 -11.33 1.17
CA ARG A 51 -4.27 -12.75 0.77
C ARG A 51 -4.96 -13.07 -0.55
N ARG A 52 -6.19 -12.57 -0.76
CA ARG A 52 -6.91 -12.74 -2.03
C ARG A 52 -6.15 -12.08 -3.19
N ILE A 53 -5.65 -10.86 -2.98
CA ILE A 53 -4.89 -10.12 -3.98
C ILE A 53 -3.57 -10.83 -4.33
N ALA A 54 -2.79 -11.25 -3.33
CA ALA A 54 -1.55 -11.98 -3.56
C ALA A 54 -1.79 -13.28 -4.36
N THR A 55 -2.89 -13.99 -4.04
CA THR A 55 -3.29 -15.21 -4.77
C THR A 55 -3.73 -14.91 -6.20
N MET A 56 -4.60 -13.93 -6.39
CA MET A 56 -5.11 -13.51 -7.71
C MET A 56 -3.97 -13.09 -8.65
N LEU A 57 -2.97 -12.42 -8.10
CA LEU A 57 -1.79 -11.97 -8.83
C LEU A 57 -0.72 -13.07 -8.96
N GLY A 58 -0.93 -14.28 -8.43
CA GLY A 58 0.01 -15.38 -8.57
C GLY A 58 1.37 -15.10 -7.92
N ALA A 59 1.37 -14.47 -6.74
CA ALA A 59 2.58 -14.30 -5.95
C ALA A 59 3.22 -15.67 -5.66
N GLU A 60 4.53 -15.80 -5.90
CA GLU A 60 5.25 -17.06 -5.68
C GLU A 60 5.37 -17.39 -4.19
N ARG A 61 5.42 -16.34 -3.38
CA ARG A 61 5.41 -16.42 -1.93
C ARG A 61 4.70 -15.20 -1.39
N HIS A 62 3.81 -15.43 -0.44
CA HIS A 62 3.16 -14.38 0.34
C HIS A 62 3.54 -14.53 1.81
N ILE A 63 4.17 -13.51 2.38
CA ILE A 63 4.41 -13.42 3.82
C ILE A 63 3.42 -12.41 4.40
N VAL A 64 2.70 -12.83 5.43
CA VAL A 64 1.97 -11.93 6.33
C VAL A 64 2.78 -11.85 7.62
N LEU A 65 3.53 -10.77 7.79
CA LEU A 65 4.48 -10.60 8.89
C LEU A 65 3.79 -9.92 10.09
N PRO A 66 3.71 -10.57 11.25
CA PRO A 66 3.24 -9.91 12.47
C PRO A 66 4.30 -8.92 12.96
N LEU A 67 3.90 -7.67 13.18
CA LEU A 67 4.73 -6.60 13.73
C LEU A 67 3.86 -5.58 14.49
N ASP A 68 3.57 -5.86 15.75
CA ASP A 68 2.67 -5.02 16.55
C ASP A 68 3.21 -3.58 16.73
N LEU A 69 2.66 -2.63 15.95
CA LEU A 69 2.96 -1.21 16.07
C LEU A 69 2.02 -0.49 17.05
N SER A 70 0.99 -1.16 17.58
CA SER A 70 0.13 -0.60 18.62
C SER A 70 0.90 -0.32 19.91
N ALA A 71 1.97 -1.07 20.16
CA ALA A 71 2.89 -0.84 21.27
C ALA A 71 3.58 0.54 21.22
N PHE A 72 3.67 1.19 20.05
CA PHE A 72 4.22 2.55 19.93
C PHE A 72 3.13 3.62 20.09
N GLY A 73 1.88 3.30 19.72
CA GLY A 73 0.76 4.23 19.75
C GLY A 73 0.86 5.39 18.73
N GLY A 74 0.09 6.45 18.97
CA GLY A 74 0.17 7.69 18.18
C GLY A 74 -0.68 7.73 16.91
N SER A 75 -1.57 6.76 16.69
CA SER A 75 -2.47 6.72 15.53
C SER A 75 -3.85 6.17 15.86
N ALA A 76 -4.89 6.69 15.22
CA ALA A 76 -6.24 6.12 15.24
C ALA A 76 -6.35 4.74 14.56
N LEU A 77 -5.33 4.33 13.80
CA LEU A 77 -5.28 2.99 13.21
C LEU A 77 -4.67 1.94 14.14
N THR A 78 -4.00 2.36 15.22
CA THR A 78 -3.27 1.47 16.15
C THR A 78 -3.57 1.71 17.63
N ALA A 79 -4.38 2.73 17.97
CA ALA A 79 -4.79 3.06 19.34
C ALA A 79 -6.31 3.30 19.42
N ASP A 80 -6.82 3.40 20.64
CA ASP A 80 -8.23 3.73 20.93
C ASP A 80 -8.50 5.23 20.72
N ILE A 81 -8.45 5.64 19.45
CA ILE A 81 -8.74 7.00 18.98
C ILE A 81 -9.77 6.87 17.85
N ASP A 82 -10.80 7.71 17.86
CA ASP A 82 -11.84 7.67 16.85
C ASP A 82 -11.28 8.07 15.47
N VAL A 83 -11.70 7.30 14.45
CA VAL A 83 -11.39 7.61 13.05
C VAL A 83 -12.37 8.69 12.57
N PRO A 84 -11.90 9.87 12.11
CA PRO A 84 -12.78 10.94 11.64
C PRO A 84 -13.73 10.48 10.52
N LYS A 85 -15.00 10.88 10.63
CA LYS A 85 -16.06 10.56 9.64
C LYS A 85 -16.56 11.77 8.87
N ASP A 86 -16.39 12.97 9.42
CA ASP A 86 -16.82 14.22 8.81
C ASP A 86 -15.76 14.82 7.85
N GLY A 87 -14.72 14.04 7.55
CA GLY A 87 -13.55 14.44 6.76
C GLY A 87 -12.40 14.94 7.64
N ILE A 88 -11.21 15.08 7.04
CA ILE A 88 -10.09 15.81 7.64
C ILE A 88 -10.52 17.28 7.70
N GLY A 89 -11.01 17.73 8.86
CA GLY A 89 -11.51 19.08 9.04
C GLY A 89 -10.52 20.10 8.46
N THR A 90 -10.96 20.84 7.44
CA THR A 90 -10.19 21.93 6.83
C THR A 90 -10.00 23.12 7.79
N GLU A 91 -10.54 23.04 9.00
CA GLU A 91 -10.52 24.11 10.00
C GLU A 91 -9.23 24.13 10.85
N ASP A 92 -8.46 23.03 10.91
CA ASP A 92 -7.20 22.95 11.69
C ASP A 92 -5.95 22.79 10.81
N GLY A 93 -5.77 23.69 9.83
CA GLY A 93 -4.47 24.08 9.28
C GLY A 93 -3.41 22.99 9.04
N GLY A 94 -3.59 22.14 8.02
CA GLY A 94 -2.49 21.46 7.32
C GLY A 94 -1.60 20.51 8.15
N GLY A 95 -2.09 19.96 9.26
CA GLY A 95 -1.36 18.99 10.10
C GLY A 95 -1.37 17.56 9.55
N ILE A 96 -0.46 16.72 10.07
CA ILE A 96 -0.45 15.27 9.79
C ILE A 96 -1.70 14.64 10.44
N PRO A 97 -2.49 13.83 9.71
CA PRO A 97 -3.77 13.31 10.19
C PRO A 97 -3.57 12.29 11.31
N VAL A 98 -4.56 12.17 12.20
CA VAL A 98 -4.52 11.21 13.32
C VAL A 98 -4.49 9.75 12.87
N THR A 99 -4.84 9.47 11.62
CA THR A 99 -4.72 8.15 10.98
C THR A 99 -3.28 7.84 10.50
N TYR A 100 -2.34 8.77 10.66
CA TYR A 100 -0.92 8.53 10.46
C TYR A 100 -0.37 7.58 11.49
N VAL A 101 0.27 6.50 11.03
CA VAL A 101 1.08 5.63 11.88
C VAL A 101 2.53 6.09 11.73
N PRO A 102 3.21 6.53 12.82
CA PRO A 102 4.55 7.09 12.76
C PRO A 102 5.55 6.22 11.98
N ALA A 103 6.15 6.80 10.93
CA ALA A 103 7.19 6.20 10.09
C ALA A 103 6.85 4.82 9.50
N ARG A 104 5.55 4.52 9.32
CA ARG A 104 5.09 3.20 8.90
C ARG A 104 5.71 2.75 7.58
N ASN A 105 5.74 3.60 6.55
CA ASN A 105 6.30 3.17 5.26
C ASN A 105 7.82 2.98 5.33
N THR A 106 8.52 3.73 6.19
CA THR A 106 9.95 3.52 6.47
C THR A 106 10.20 2.13 7.06
N ILE A 107 9.40 1.73 8.04
CA ILE A 107 9.47 0.39 8.65
C ILE A 107 9.14 -0.68 7.60
N PHE A 108 8.09 -0.47 6.80
CA PHE A 108 7.68 -1.47 5.81
C PHE A 108 8.71 -1.66 4.69
N LEU A 109 9.30 -0.57 4.19
CA LEU A 109 10.37 -0.64 3.20
C LEU A 109 11.63 -1.29 3.78
N SER A 110 11.96 -1.11 5.06
CA SER A 110 13.14 -1.77 5.65
C SER A 110 12.96 -3.29 5.75
N LEU A 111 11.73 -3.75 6.04
CA LEU A 111 11.37 -5.16 6.04
C LEU A 111 11.39 -5.74 4.62
N ALA A 112 10.84 -5.00 3.64
CA ALA A 112 10.88 -5.39 2.24
C ALA A 112 12.32 -5.47 1.72
N LEU A 113 13.17 -4.52 2.10
CA LEU A 113 14.59 -4.50 1.76
C LEU A 113 15.32 -5.73 2.31
N GLY A 114 15.16 -6.02 3.60
CA GLY A 114 15.79 -7.19 4.22
C GLY A 114 15.33 -8.52 3.60
N TRP A 115 14.04 -8.64 3.29
CA TRP A 115 13.53 -9.84 2.60
C TRP A 115 14.02 -9.92 1.15
N GLY A 116 14.05 -8.80 0.44
CA GLY A 116 14.55 -8.72 -0.93
C GLY A 116 16.02 -9.10 -1.03
N GLU A 117 16.85 -8.60 -0.11
CA GLU A 117 18.26 -8.99 -0.02
C GLU A 117 18.42 -10.49 0.16
N ALA A 118 17.71 -11.09 1.12
CA ALA A 118 17.76 -12.53 1.41
C ALA A 118 17.29 -13.41 0.24
N MET A 119 16.36 -12.91 -0.58
CA MET A 119 15.81 -13.64 -1.73
C MET A 119 16.54 -13.33 -3.05
N GLY A 120 17.49 -12.40 -3.06
CA GLY A 120 18.13 -11.93 -4.29
C GLY A 120 17.22 -11.05 -5.16
N ALA A 121 16.11 -10.54 -4.63
CA ALA A 121 15.29 -9.54 -5.31
C ALA A 121 15.93 -8.16 -5.14
N ARG A 122 16.03 -7.39 -6.23
CA ARG A 122 16.58 -6.03 -6.22
C ARG A 122 15.52 -4.96 -6.46
N ASP A 123 14.33 -5.37 -6.86
CA ASP A 123 13.22 -4.49 -7.14
C ASP A 123 12.20 -4.57 -5.99
N LEU A 124 11.87 -3.41 -5.42
CA LEU A 124 10.90 -3.26 -4.35
C LEU A 124 9.74 -2.42 -4.86
N TYR A 125 8.51 -2.90 -4.76
CA TYR A 125 7.32 -2.14 -5.15
C TYR A 125 6.55 -1.67 -3.92
N ILE A 126 6.14 -0.40 -3.96
CA ILE A 126 5.30 0.23 -2.94
C ILE A 126 4.17 1.02 -3.62
N GLY A 127 2.95 0.87 -3.10
CA GLY A 127 1.76 1.55 -3.64
C GLY A 127 1.52 2.95 -3.07
N VAL A 128 2.57 3.76 -2.84
CA VAL A 128 2.41 5.15 -2.38
C VAL A 128 2.03 6.09 -3.52
N ASN A 129 1.36 7.17 -3.16
CA ASN A 129 0.84 8.20 -4.04
C ASN A 129 1.04 9.57 -3.36
N ALA A 130 1.48 10.60 -4.10
CA ALA A 130 1.71 11.95 -3.57
C ALA A 130 0.70 13.01 -4.02
N LEU A 131 -0.31 12.67 -4.82
CA LEU A 131 -1.37 13.63 -5.19
C LEU A 131 -2.52 13.61 -4.19
N ASP A 132 -2.89 12.43 -3.69
CA ASP A 132 -3.97 12.22 -2.74
C ASP A 132 -3.48 11.95 -1.31
N TYR A 133 -2.19 12.22 -1.03
CA TYR A 133 -1.63 11.99 0.30
C TYR A 133 -2.20 13.01 1.29
N SER A 134 -2.69 12.51 2.42
CA SER A 134 -3.19 13.32 3.53
C SER A 134 -2.05 14.04 4.29
N GLY A 135 -0.96 14.45 3.65
CA GLY A 135 0.19 15.09 4.32
C GLY A 135 1.27 14.13 4.86
N TYR A 136 1.19 12.83 4.55
CA TYR A 136 2.18 11.82 4.92
C TYR A 136 3.58 12.06 4.32
N PRO A 137 4.63 12.32 5.14
CA PRO A 137 5.96 12.63 4.63
C PRO A 137 6.67 11.44 3.98
N ASP A 138 6.24 10.22 4.31
CA ASP A 138 6.77 8.92 3.88
C ASP A 138 6.07 8.36 2.63
N CYS A 139 5.40 9.23 1.86
CA CYS A 139 4.81 8.92 0.54
C CYS A 139 5.43 9.74 -0.61
N ARG A 140 6.40 10.60 -0.32
CA ARG A 140 6.94 11.57 -1.28
C ARG A 140 8.07 10.99 -2.14
N PRO A 141 8.31 11.52 -3.36
CA PRO A 141 9.41 11.08 -4.21
C PRO A 141 10.78 11.18 -3.53
N GLU A 142 11.00 12.23 -2.73
CA GLU A 142 12.25 12.43 -2.00
C GLU A 142 12.48 11.35 -0.94
N PHE A 143 11.41 10.89 -0.28
CA PHE A 143 11.51 9.76 0.65
C PHE A 143 11.96 8.49 -0.06
N ILE A 144 11.38 8.19 -1.23
CA ILE A 144 11.77 7.03 -2.04
C ILE A 144 13.24 7.13 -2.46
N ALA A 145 13.68 8.29 -2.95
CA ALA A 145 15.05 8.51 -3.38
C ALA A 145 16.07 8.40 -2.24
N GLU A 146 15.76 8.93 -1.05
CA GLU A 146 16.63 8.79 0.12
C GLU A 146 16.65 7.34 0.66
N PHE A 147 15.54 6.60 0.53
CA PHE A 147 15.51 5.19 0.91
C PHE A 147 16.36 4.32 -0.04
N GLU A 148 16.37 4.61 -1.34
CA GLU A 148 17.29 3.94 -2.28
C GLU A 148 18.75 4.16 -1.87
N LYS A 149 19.15 5.40 -1.53
CA LYS A 149 20.51 5.67 -1.03
C LYS A 149 20.84 4.92 0.25
N LEU A 150 19.88 4.80 1.17
CA LEU A 150 20.02 3.99 2.37
C LEU A 150 20.25 2.51 2.01
N ALA A 151 19.49 1.97 1.06
CA ALA A 151 19.66 0.59 0.59
C ALA A 151 21.06 0.36 0.00
N GLU A 152 21.59 1.32 -0.74
CA GLU A 152 22.96 1.25 -1.28
C GLU A 152 24.03 1.24 -0.19
N LEU A 153 23.83 2.02 0.87
CA LEU A 153 24.78 2.13 1.96
C LEU A 153 24.72 0.95 2.94
N ALA A 154 23.52 0.43 3.20
CA ALA A 154 23.25 -0.42 4.36
C ALA A 154 23.04 -1.90 4.04
N THR A 155 23.20 -2.31 2.78
CA THR A 155 23.05 -3.71 2.36
C THR A 155 24.35 -4.26 1.79
N LYS A 156 24.56 -5.57 1.91
CA LYS A 156 25.68 -6.26 1.25
C LYS A 156 25.57 -6.10 -0.26
N ALA A 157 24.37 -6.25 -0.80
CA ALA A 157 24.13 -6.10 -2.23
C ALA A 157 24.50 -4.70 -2.75
N GLY A 158 24.11 -3.64 -2.03
CA GLY A 158 24.47 -2.27 -2.38
C GLY A 158 25.98 -2.04 -2.40
N VAL A 159 26.68 -2.41 -1.33
CA VAL A 159 28.15 -2.21 -1.24
C VAL A 159 28.96 -3.07 -2.24
N GLU A 160 28.39 -4.19 -2.72
CA GLU A 160 28.97 -5.03 -3.77
C GLU A 160 28.62 -4.57 -5.20
N GLY A 161 27.89 -3.45 -5.36
CA GLY A 161 27.56 -2.88 -6.67
C GLY A 161 26.32 -3.50 -7.33
N HIS A 162 25.43 -4.08 -6.54
CA HIS A 162 24.14 -4.63 -6.96
C HIS A 162 22.98 -3.84 -6.34
N PRO A 163 22.70 -2.63 -6.86
CA PRO A 163 21.80 -1.69 -6.24
C PRO A 163 20.35 -2.18 -6.19
N PHE A 164 19.59 -1.64 -5.25
CA PHE A 164 18.15 -1.81 -5.17
C PHE A 164 17.44 -0.71 -5.97
N LYS A 165 16.30 -1.06 -6.55
CA LYS A 165 15.37 -0.11 -7.17
C LYS A 165 14.04 -0.15 -6.43
N ILE A 166 13.56 1.01 -6.02
CA ILE A 166 12.22 1.17 -5.46
C ILE A 166 11.30 1.73 -6.54
N HIS A 167 10.22 1.00 -6.80
CA HIS A 167 9.18 1.34 -7.74
C HIS A 167 7.95 1.84 -6.98
N ALA A 168 7.63 3.11 -7.18
CA ALA A 168 6.40 3.75 -6.71
C ALA A 168 5.52 4.10 -7.93
N PRO A 169 4.91 3.11 -8.60
CA PRO A 169 4.26 3.33 -9.91
C PRO A 169 3.04 4.26 -9.86
N LEU A 170 2.50 4.53 -8.66
CA LEU A 170 1.32 5.35 -8.44
C LEU A 170 1.65 6.75 -7.94
N GLN A 171 2.94 7.12 -7.89
CA GLN A 171 3.45 8.34 -7.25
C GLN A 171 2.71 9.59 -7.69
N ASP A 172 2.47 9.71 -9.00
CA ASP A 172 1.89 10.90 -9.65
C ASP A 172 0.50 10.63 -10.25
N MET A 173 -0.16 9.54 -9.86
CA MET A 173 -1.51 9.21 -10.34
C MET A 173 -2.56 9.91 -9.48
N THR A 174 -3.71 10.29 -10.03
CA THR A 174 -4.88 10.59 -9.18
C THR A 174 -5.58 9.30 -8.77
N LYS A 175 -6.48 9.33 -7.78
CA LYS A 175 -7.31 8.17 -7.46
C LYS A 175 -8.12 7.67 -8.66
N ALA A 176 -8.59 8.59 -9.50
CA ALA A 176 -9.27 8.25 -10.75
C ALA A 176 -8.34 7.51 -11.72
N ASP A 177 -7.08 7.93 -11.83
CA ASP A 177 -6.09 7.23 -12.66
C ASP A 177 -5.77 5.84 -12.12
N ILE A 178 -5.65 5.68 -10.79
CA ILE A 178 -5.47 4.36 -10.15
C ILE A 178 -6.66 3.44 -10.47
N VAL A 179 -7.89 3.97 -10.40
CA VAL A 179 -9.11 3.21 -10.75
C VAL A 179 -9.11 2.81 -12.24
N ARG A 180 -8.77 3.74 -13.14
CA ARG A 180 -8.64 3.42 -14.58
C ARG A 180 -7.55 2.40 -14.84
N GLU A 181 -6.43 2.48 -14.12
CA GLU A 181 -5.32 1.56 -14.24
C GLU A 181 -5.69 0.16 -13.74
N ALA A 182 -6.45 0.07 -12.64
CA ALA A 182 -7.01 -1.21 -12.20
C ALA A 182 -7.88 -1.86 -13.28
N ALA A 183 -8.74 -1.06 -13.93
CA ALA A 183 -9.59 -1.54 -15.03
C ALA A 183 -8.76 -1.94 -16.26
N ARG A 184 -7.74 -1.15 -16.64
CA ARG A 184 -6.84 -1.44 -17.77
C ARG A 184 -6.08 -2.75 -17.56
N LEU A 185 -5.65 -3.02 -16.33
CA LEU A 185 -4.97 -4.25 -15.92
C LEU A 185 -5.93 -5.44 -15.74
N GLY A 186 -7.24 -5.23 -15.93
CA GLY A 186 -8.27 -6.27 -15.80
C GLY A 186 -8.48 -6.74 -14.36
N LEU A 187 -8.21 -5.89 -13.38
CA LEU A 187 -8.34 -6.21 -11.95
C LEU A 187 -9.77 -6.01 -11.48
N ASP A 188 -10.28 -6.97 -10.71
CA ASP A 188 -11.53 -6.79 -9.97
C ASP A 188 -11.27 -5.93 -8.72
N ALA A 189 -11.62 -4.64 -8.80
CA ALA A 189 -11.45 -3.74 -7.66
C ALA A 189 -12.35 -4.09 -6.46
N GLY A 190 -13.38 -4.93 -6.63
CA GLY A 190 -14.27 -5.39 -5.57
C GLY A 190 -13.59 -6.31 -4.55
N VAL A 191 -12.46 -6.94 -4.91
CA VAL A 191 -11.71 -7.79 -3.96
C VAL A 191 -10.90 -6.99 -2.94
N SER A 192 -10.63 -5.70 -3.25
CA SER A 192 -9.79 -4.80 -2.47
C SER A 192 -10.54 -4.14 -1.32
N TRP A 193 -9.80 -3.75 -0.28
CA TRP A 193 -10.36 -3.17 0.93
C TRP A 193 -9.68 -1.85 1.28
N SER A 194 -10.46 -0.78 1.38
CA SER A 194 -9.95 0.57 1.65
C SER A 194 -10.40 1.11 3.01
N CYS A 195 -11.52 0.65 3.57
CA CYS A 195 -12.14 1.27 4.74
C CYS A 195 -11.32 1.11 6.02
N TYR A 196 -11.10 2.22 6.74
CA TYR A 196 -10.37 2.24 8.03
C TYR A 196 -11.19 1.75 9.21
N ASP A 197 -12.52 1.87 9.15
CA ASP A 197 -13.42 1.56 10.28
C ASP A 197 -14.76 1.04 9.70
N PRO A 198 -14.80 -0.24 9.27
CA PRO A 198 -15.99 -0.93 8.74
C PRO A 198 -17.21 -0.87 9.64
N ALA A 199 -18.38 -0.89 8.99
CA ALA A 199 -19.64 -1.22 9.64
C ALA A 199 -19.72 -2.74 9.95
N PRO A 200 -20.63 -3.17 10.86
CA PRO A 200 -20.88 -4.58 11.11
C PRO A 200 -21.13 -5.38 9.83
N GLY A 201 -20.57 -6.60 9.76
CA GLY A 201 -20.66 -7.45 8.58
C GLY A 201 -19.58 -7.21 7.52
N SER A 202 -18.49 -6.49 7.86
CA SER A 202 -17.38 -6.19 6.94
C SER A 202 -17.84 -5.40 5.71
N VAL A 203 -18.63 -4.34 5.96
CA VAL A 203 -19.09 -3.40 4.94
C VAL A 203 -18.31 -2.09 5.09
N HIS A 204 -17.91 -1.46 3.98
CA HIS A 204 -17.24 -0.16 4.03
C HIS A 204 -18.17 0.89 4.64
N CYS A 205 -17.69 1.70 5.58
CA CYS A 205 -18.55 2.67 6.25
C CYS A 205 -19.05 3.80 5.35
N GLY A 206 -18.45 4.02 4.17
CA GLY A 206 -18.82 5.10 3.25
C GLY A 206 -18.35 6.50 3.66
N GLN A 207 -17.95 6.70 4.93
CA GLN A 207 -17.73 8.03 5.49
C GLN A 207 -16.27 8.36 5.85
N CYS A 208 -15.41 7.37 6.15
CA CYS A 208 -14.01 7.66 6.44
C CYS A 208 -13.28 8.16 5.19
N ASP A 209 -12.18 8.90 5.35
CA ASP A 209 -11.44 9.52 4.23
C ASP A 209 -11.09 8.52 3.12
N SER A 210 -10.63 7.32 3.48
CA SER A 210 -10.32 6.28 2.49
C SER A 210 -11.55 5.80 1.70
N CYS A 211 -12.75 5.77 2.28
CA CYS A 211 -13.98 5.47 1.56
C CYS A 211 -14.38 6.62 0.65
N ARG A 212 -14.29 7.87 1.13
CA ARG A 212 -14.60 9.06 0.33
C ARG A 212 -13.67 9.18 -0.88
N LEU A 213 -12.36 9.03 -0.67
CA LEU A 213 -11.37 9.04 -1.75
C LEU A 213 -11.63 7.93 -2.76
N ARG A 214 -11.91 6.71 -2.30
CA ARG A 214 -12.24 5.59 -3.18
C ARG A 214 -13.48 5.88 -4.02
N SER A 215 -14.60 6.23 -3.39
CA SER A 215 -15.87 6.51 -4.07
C SER A 215 -15.70 7.63 -5.09
N LYS A 216 -15.05 8.74 -4.69
CA LYS A 216 -14.75 9.86 -5.59
C LYS A 216 -13.85 9.43 -6.75
N GLY A 217 -12.86 8.58 -6.50
CA GLY A 217 -11.99 8.05 -7.54
C GLY A 217 -12.74 7.26 -8.60
N PHE A 218 -13.72 6.44 -8.22
CA PHE A 218 -14.58 5.74 -9.18
C PHE A 218 -15.49 6.67 -9.97
N GLU A 219 -16.10 7.64 -9.28
CA GLU A 219 -16.93 8.69 -9.90
C GLU A 219 -16.13 9.48 -10.94
N ASP A 220 -14.98 10.04 -10.54
CA ASP A 220 -14.09 10.82 -11.40
C ASP A 220 -13.49 9.97 -12.54
N ALA A 221 -13.32 8.66 -12.34
CA ALA A 221 -12.88 7.72 -13.37
C ALA A 221 -13.97 7.43 -14.42
N GLY A 222 -15.25 7.70 -14.12
CA GLY A 222 -16.39 7.31 -14.94
C GLY A 222 -16.64 5.80 -14.96
N LEU A 223 -16.20 5.09 -13.91
CA LEU A 223 -16.34 3.64 -13.79
C LEU A 223 -17.26 3.28 -12.61
N PRO A 224 -18.04 2.18 -12.70
CA PRO A 224 -18.88 1.76 -11.59
C PRO A 224 -18.03 1.35 -10.38
N ASP A 225 -18.34 1.88 -9.21
CA ASP A 225 -17.72 1.44 -7.95
C ASP A 225 -18.33 0.09 -7.52
N PRO A 226 -17.54 -1.01 -7.45
CA PRO A 226 -18.06 -2.31 -7.01
C PRO A 226 -18.26 -2.41 -5.49
N THR A 227 -17.94 -1.34 -4.74
CA THR A 227 -17.92 -1.36 -3.28
C THR A 227 -19.31 -1.16 -2.70
N VAL A 228 -19.67 -1.99 -1.72
CA VAL A 228 -20.88 -1.80 -0.93
C VAL A 228 -20.55 -0.89 0.25
N TYR A 229 -21.23 0.24 0.32
CA TYR A 229 -21.12 1.19 1.42
C TYR A 229 -22.35 1.11 2.34
N ALA A 230 -22.13 1.30 3.64
CA ALA A 230 -23.19 1.27 4.65
C ALA A 230 -23.99 2.59 4.74
N ALA A 231 -23.38 3.70 4.32
CA ALA A 231 -23.94 5.05 4.34
C ALA A 231 -24.27 5.53 2.93
#